data_AF-A0A1Z4JDB5-F1
#
_entry.id   AF-A0A1Z4JDB5-F1
#
_cell.length_a   1.000
_cell.length_b   1.000
_cell.length_c   1.000
_cell.angle_alpha   90.00
_cell.angle_beta   90.00
_cell.angle_gamma   90.00
#
_symmetry.space_group_name_H-M   'P 1'
#
loop_
_entity.id
_entity.type
_entity.pdbx_description
1 polymer ?
#
loop_
_entity_poly.entity_id
_entity_poly.type
_entity_poly.pdbx_seq_one_letter_code
_entity_poly.pdbx_strand_id
1 'polypeptide(L)'
;MDAQLRLIARPTYSRRAIVFIHGGWCQDWGKDKEDLKDLTNSLRRAGWEDSIYQLWWDSSENPWSNFYKIGKIMDRAKQVGSNSFSSLVSSGITEQEVSILAYSFGARVAYYALESWAGQRNLGDVILLGGAIKRDKSKNWGYAASKLNGHLFNIHNKRDPMLQIFHQCQGGISPCGRKPIKEKHSRIENIDASDIGMHHSLRRYLEYLPSFTR
;
A
#
# COMPACT_ATOMS: atom_id res chain seq x y z
N MET A 1 -19.08 -6.05 4.22
CA MET A 1 -19.14 -5.01 3.17
C MET A 1 -17.93 -5.20 2.29
N ASP A 2 -18.15 -5.32 1.00
CA ASP A 2 -17.09 -5.55 0.01
C ASP A 2 -16.21 -4.30 -0.16
N ALA A 3 -14.96 -4.51 -0.56
CA ALA A 3 -14.05 -3.40 -0.88
C ALA A 3 -14.60 -2.56 -2.04
N GLN A 4 -14.34 -1.26 -2.03
CA GLN A 4 -14.89 -0.31 -2.99
C GLN A 4 -13.80 0.59 -3.55
N LEU A 5 -13.90 0.88 -4.85
CA LEU A 5 -13.01 1.82 -5.51
C LEU A 5 -13.71 3.18 -5.64
N ARG A 6 -13.01 4.25 -5.26
CA ARG A 6 -13.50 5.63 -5.34
C ARG A 6 -12.51 6.49 -6.11
N LEU A 7 -13.02 7.25 -7.08
CA LEU A 7 -12.20 8.26 -7.77
C LEU A 7 -12.00 9.47 -6.85
N ILE A 8 -10.75 9.92 -6.70
CA ILE A 8 -10.37 11.08 -5.88
C ILE A 8 -10.08 12.28 -6.77
N ALA A 9 -9.27 12.10 -7.81
CA ALA A 9 -8.92 13.14 -8.76
C ALA A 9 -8.67 12.53 -10.14
N ARG A 10 -9.16 13.18 -11.20
CA ARG A 10 -8.91 12.78 -12.59
C ARG A 10 -8.62 14.03 -13.43
N PRO A 11 -7.47 14.10 -14.13
CA PRO A 11 -7.21 15.14 -15.12
C PRO A 11 -8.02 14.87 -16.41
N THR A 12 -8.08 15.86 -17.32
CA THR A 12 -8.80 15.74 -18.61
C THR A 12 -8.32 14.54 -19.44
N TYR A 13 -7.02 14.25 -19.39
CA TYR A 13 -6.41 13.11 -20.05
C TYR A 13 -5.55 12.35 -19.04
N SER A 14 -5.80 11.07 -18.86
CA SER A 14 -5.05 10.19 -17.97
C SER A 14 -4.81 8.85 -18.67
N ARG A 15 -3.56 8.39 -18.67
CA ARG A 15 -3.20 7.05 -19.18
C ARG A 15 -2.82 6.09 -18.07
N ARG A 16 -2.39 6.64 -16.93
CA ARG A 16 -2.06 5.88 -15.73
C ARG A 16 -3.07 6.18 -14.64
N ALA A 17 -3.14 5.33 -13.63
CA ALA A 17 -3.91 5.55 -12.42
C ALA A 17 -3.09 5.09 -11.23
N ILE A 18 -3.17 5.79 -10.10
CA ILE A 18 -2.62 5.30 -8.84
C ILE A 18 -3.75 4.98 -7.89
N VAL A 19 -3.73 3.76 -7.35
CA VAL A 19 -4.69 3.30 -6.35
C VAL A 19 -4.06 3.39 -4.98
N PHE A 20 -4.56 4.32 -4.18
CA PHE A 20 -4.20 4.42 -2.77
C PHE A 20 -4.97 3.39 -1.93
N ILE A 21 -4.25 2.60 -1.14
CA ILE A 21 -4.82 1.62 -0.21
C ILE A 21 -4.43 2.02 1.22
N HIS A 22 -5.44 2.40 2.00
CA HIS A 22 -5.23 2.82 3.38
C HIS A 22 -4.85 1.66 4.32
N GLY A 23 -4.25 2.02 5.44
CA GLY A 23 -3.91 1.09 6.53
C GLY A 23 -5.10 0.70 7.40
N GLY A 24 -4.83 -0.12 8.41
CA GLY A 24 -5.79 -0.41 9.47
C GLY A 24 -5.96 0.79 10.39
N TRP A 25 -7.05 0.80 11.18
CA TRP A 25 -7.39 1.88 12.13
C TRP A 25 -7.87 3.18 11.50
N CYS A 26 -8.24 3.09 10.25
CA CYS A 26 -8.73 4.19 9.46
C CYS A 26 -10.23 3.96 9.18
N GLN A 27 -11.06 3.94 10.23
CA GLN A 27 -12.53 3.84 10.06
C GLN A 27 -13.10 5.02 9.26
N ASP A 28 -12.43 6.18 9.34
CA ASP A 28 -12.85 7.44 8.73
C ASP A 28 -11.85 8.00 7.71
N TRP A 29 -10.82 7.25 7.33
CA TRP A 29 -9.82 7.75 6.38
C TRP A 29 -10.41 7.92 4.99
N GLY A 30 -10.29 9.14 4.45
CA GLY A 30 -10.99 9.55 3.24
C GLY A 30 -12.44 10.00 3.44
N LYS A 31 -12.95 10.01 4.69
CA LYS A 31 -14.11 10.84 5.07
C LYS A 31 -13.68 12.27 5.36
N ASP A 32 -12.49 12.46 5.93
CA ASP A 32 -11.86 13.77 6.04
C ASP A 32 -11.31 14.23 4.69
N LYS A 33 -11.68 15.45 4.28
CA LYS A 33 -11.20 16.07 3.04
C LYS A 33 -9.72 16.46 3.14
N GLU A 34 -9.19 16.67 4.34
CA GLU A 34 -7.80 17.07 4.55
C GLU A 34 -6.82 15.93 4.23
N ASP A 35 -7.10 14.70 4.69
CA ASP A 35 -6.27 13.53 4.40
C ASP A 35 -6.12 13.27 2.89
N LEU A 36 -7.22 13.37 2.15
CA LEU A 36 -7.22 13.19 0.69
C LEU A 36 -6.49 14.34 -0.03
N LYS A 37 -6.58 15.56 0.50
CA LYS A 37 -5.87 16.72 -0.01
C LYS A 37 -4.36 16.58 0.21
N ASP A 38 -3.93 16.16 1.39
CA ASP A 38 -2.52 15.92 1.71
C ASP A 38 -1.92 14.80 0.87
N LEU A 39 -2.65 13.70 0.67
CA LEU A 39 -2.28 12.63 -0.25
C LEU A 39 -2.11 13.17 -1.68
N THR A 40 -3.14 13.86 -2.19
CA THR A 40 -3.14 14.40 -3.56
C THR A 40 -1.98 15.37 -3.76
N ASN A 41 -1.77 16.30 -2.84
CA ASN A 41 -0.67 17.27 -2.91
C ASN A 41 0.69 16.58 -2.88
N SER A 42 0.86 15.54 -2.06
CA SER A 42 2.12 14.81 -1.98
C SER A 42 2.41 14.03 -3.26
N LEU A 43 1.41 13.38 -3.84
CA LEU A 43 1.52 12.71 -5.13
C LEU A 43 1.88 13.70 -6.26
N ARG A 44 1.21 14.86 -6.30
CA ARG A 44 1.49 15.91 -7.30
C ARG A 44 2.90 16.49 -7.14
N ARG A 45 3.37 16.72 -5.90
CA ARG A 45 4.76 17.13 -5.62
C ARG A 45 5.78 16.08 -6.07
N ALA A 46 5.45 14.80 -5.94
CA ALA A 46 6.29 13.70 -6.40
C ALA A 46 6.24 13.50 -7.94
N GLY A 47 5.46 14.31 -8.67
CA GLY A 47 5.35 14.25 -10.13
C GLY A 47 4.24 13.34 -10.67
N TRP A 48 3.38 12.77 -9.81
CA TRP A 48 2.21 12.03 -10.28
C TRP A 48 1.17 13.03 -10.80
N GLU A 49 0.84 13.00 -12.09
CA GLU A 49 -0.10 13.94 -12.72
C GLU A 49 -1.41 13.29 -13.21
N ASP A 50 -1.42 11.95 -13.24
CA ASP A 50 -2.53 11.12 -13.69
C ASP A 50 -3.62 10.97 -12.59
N SER A 51 -4.62 10.13 -12.86
CA SER A 51 -5.74 9.83 -11.98
C SER A 51 -5.31 9.22 -10.66
N ILE A 52 -6.06 9.57 -9.60
CA ILE A 52 -5.87 9.07 -8.24
C ILE A 52 -7.18 8.44 -7.79
N TYR A 53 -7.11 7.19 -7.38
CA TYR A 53 -8.20 6.42 -6.82
C TYR A 53 -7.87 6.03 -5.38
N GLN A 54 -8.91 5.79 -4.60
CA GLN A 54 -8.84 5.17 -3.28
C GLN A 54 -9.51 3.80 -3.37
N LEU A 55 -8.81 2.77 -2.87
CA LEU A 55 -9.44 1.50 -2.51
C LEU A 55 -9.82 1.57 -1.03
N TRP A 56 -11.12 1.68 -0.77
CA TRP A 56 -11.67 1.50 0.56
C TRP A 56 -11.84 0.01 0.83
N TRP A 57 -11.43 -0.43 2.02
CA TRP A 57 -11.70 -1.77 2.51
C TRP A 57 -11.99 -1.71 4.00
N ASP A 58 -12.81 -2.63 4.49
CA ASP A 58 -13.17 -2.65 5.91
C ASP A 58 -11.97 -3.01 6.78
N SER A 59 -11.28 -1.99 7.28
CA SER A 59 -10.16 -2.11 8.21
C SER A 59 -10.54 -1.72 9.64
N SER A 60 -11.85 -1.66 9.92
CA SER A 60 -12.47 -1.03 11.09
C SER A 60 -12.28 -1.76 12.41
N GLU A 61 -11.89 -3.03 12.38
CA GLU A 61 -11.61 -3.77 13.60
C GLU A 61 -10.52 -3.05 14.40
N ASN A 62 -10.75 -2.89 15.71
CA ASN A 62 -9.80 -2.26 16.63
C ASN A 62 -8.91 -3.35 17.26
N PRO A 63 -7.67 -3.56 16.78
CA PRO A 63 -6.82 -4.62 17.32
C PRO A 63 -6.28 -4.39 18.73
N TRP A 64 -6.47 -3.22 19.34
CA TRP A 64 -6.16 -2.96 20.75
C TRP A 64 -7.27 -3.45 21.68
N SER A 65 -8.50 -3.60 21.17
CA SER A 65 -9.61 -4.19 21.93
C SER A 65 -9.45 -5.70 22.11
N ASN A 66 -8.78 -6.39 21.18
CA ASN A 66 -8.43 -7.82 21.25
C ASN A 66 -7.42 -8.19 20.15
N PHE A 67 -6.27 -8.76 20.52
CA PHE A 67 -5.22 -9.18 19.56
C PHE A 67 -5.69 -10.22 18.53
N TYR A 68 -6.71 -11.04 18.84
CA TYR A 68 -7.33 -11.96 17.87
C TYR A 68 -7.92 -11.21 16.65
N LYS A 69 -8.30 -9.94 16.82
CA LYS A 69 -8.81 -9.09 15.73
C LYS A 69 -7.74 -8.66 14.74
N ILE A 70 -6.45 -8.67 15.12
CA ILE A 70 -5.34 -8.47 14.16
C ILE A 70 -5.43 -9.53 13.07
N GLY A 71 -5.59 -10.80 13.46
CA GLY A 71 -5.77 -11.95 12.55
C GLY A 71 -6.87 -11.70 11.52
N LYS A 72 -8.05 -11.30 11.97
CA LYS A 72 -9.20 -10.98 11.09
C LYS A 72 -8.89 -9.87 10.07
N ILE A 73 -8.23 -8.80 10.49
CA ILE A 73 -7.79 -7.73 9.57
C ILE A 73 -6.78 -8.28 8.57
N MET A 74 -5.87 -9.16 9.00
CA MET A 74 -4.90 -9.80 8.11
C MET A 74 -5.58 -10.63 7.03
N ASP A 75 -6.55 -11.45 7.44
CA ASP A 75 -7.29 -12.34 6.56
C ASP A 75 -8.14 -11.54 5.58
N ARG A 76 -8.79 -10.48 6.04
CA ARG A 76 -9.56 -9.59 5.18
C ARG A 76 -8.67 -8.84 4.18
N ALA A 77 -7.53 -8.32 4.61
CA ALA A 77 -6.57 -7.70 3.71
C ALA A 77 -6.11 -8.66 2.61
N LYS A 78 -5.87 -9.93 2.97
CA LYS A 78 -5.57 -11.00 2.00
C LYS A 78 -6.74 -11.25 1.05
N GLN A 79 -7.97 -11.40 1.56
CA GLN A 79 -9.16 -11.63 0.74
C GLN A 79 -9.38 -10.50 -0.26
N VAL A 80 -9.29 -9.24 0.17
CA VAL A 80 -9.46 -8.07 -0.72
C VAL A 80 -8.38 -8.05 -1.80
N GLY A 81 -7.11 -8.28 -1.43
CA GLY A 81 -6.01 -8.33 -2.38
C GLY A 81 -6.19 -9.45 -3.41
N SER A 82 -6.39 -10.69 -2.94
CA SER A 82 -6.44 -11.86 -3.80
C SER A 82 -7.73 -11.97 -4.64
N ASN A 83 -8.88 -11.57 -4.11
CA ASN A 83 -10.17 -11.90 -4.71
C ASN A 83 -10.88 -10.68 -5.34
N SER A 84 -10.68 -9.47 -4.78
CA SER A 84 -11.46 -8.29 -5.16
C SER A 84 -10.68 -7.29 -6.00
N PHE A 85 -9.40 -7.08 -5.70
CA PHE A 85 -8.60 -6.00 -6.28
C PHE A 85 -8.61 -6.00 -7.81
N SER A 86 -8.27 -7.14 -8.43
CA SER A 86 -8.19 -7.25 -9.89
C SER A 86 -9.53 -6.97 -10.57
N SER A 87 -10.64 -7.43 -9.99
CA SER A 87 -11.99 -7.19 -10.51
C SER A 87 -12.40 -5.71 -10.39
N LEU A 88 -12.13 -5.09 -9.23
CA LEU A 88 -12.41 -3.67 -9.00
C LEU A 88 -11.60 -2.76 -9.91
N VAL A 89 -10.32 -3.08 -10.16
CA VAL A 89 -9.48 -2.33 -11.10
C VAL A 89 -9.94 -2.52 -12.54
N SER A 90 -10.32 -3.74 -12.92
CA SER A 90 -10.77 -4.02 -14.30
C SER A 90 -12.09 -3.30 -14.63
N SER A 91 -13.02 -3.24 -13.66
CA SER A 91 -14.34 -2.63 -13.82
C SER A 91 -14.37 -1.11 -13.53
N GLY A 92 -13.56 -0.62 -12.60
CA GLY A 92 -13.65 0.74 -12.06
C GLY A 92 -12.58 1.73 -12.53
N ILE A 93 -11.47 1.26 -13.10
CA ILE A 93 -10.38 2.10 -13.64
C ILE A 93 -10.42 1.96 -15.15
N THR A 94 -10.24 3.06 -15.89
CA THR A 94 -10.22 3.05 -17.37
C THR A 94 -8.81 3.18 -17.94
N GLU A 95 -7.88 3.70 -17.16
CA GLU A 95 -6.49 3.98 -17.50
C GLU A 95 -5.69 2.69 -17.74
N GLN A 96 -4.78 2.71 -18.72
CA GLN A 96 -4.10 1.51 -19.23
C GLN A 96 -3.10 0.90 -18.24
N GLU A 97 -2.52 1.73 -17.39
CA GLU A 97 -1.55 1.33 -16.37
C GLU A 97 -2.04 1.72 -14.97
N VAL A 98 -1.83 0.83 -14.01
CA VAL A 98 -2.25 1.01 -12.61
C VAL A 98 -1.05 0.83 -11.68
N SER A 99 -0.69 1.91 -10.99
CA SER A 99 0.25 1.92 -9.88
C SER A 99 -0.48 1.77 -8.55
N ILE A 100 0.21 1.30 -7.50
CA ILE A 100 -0.37 1.11 -6.17
C ILE A 100 0.45 1.89 -5.15
N LEU A 101 -0.23 2.67 -4.29
CA LEU A 101 0.37 3.28 -3.11
C LEU A 101 -0.33 2.72 -1.87
N ALA A 102 0.39 2.00 -1.03
CA ALA A 102 -0.22 1.23 0.05
C ALA A 102 0.42 1.52 1.40
N TYR A 103 -0.39 1.92 2.37
CA TYR A 103 0.06 2.27 3.71
C TYR A 103 -0.22 1.17 4.74
N SER A 104 0.75 0.84 5.59
CA SER A 104 0.56 -0.04 6.75
C SER A 104 -0.09 -1.39 6.37
N PHE A 105 -1.27 -1.76 6.91
CA PHE A 105 -2.00 -2.98 6.50
C PHE A 105 -2.44 -2.99 5.03
N GLY A 106 -2.61 -1.83 4.39
CA GLY A 106 -2.85 -1.73 2.95
C GLY A 106 -1.74 -2.38 2.14
N ALA A 107 -0.49 -2.39 2.64
CA ALA A 107 0.62 -3.09 1.98
C ALA A 107 0.39 -4.61 1.88
N ARG A 108 -0.39 -5.18 2.80
CA ARG A 108 -0.81 -6.59 2.70
C ARG A 108 -1.80 -6.79 1.57
N VAL A 109 -2.77 -5.89 1.42
CA VAL A 109 -3.71 -5.90 0.29
C VAL A 109 -2.93 -5.82 -1.02
N ALA A 110 -1.98 -4.87 -1.12
CA ALA A 110 -1.14 -4.70 -2.30
C ALA A 110 -0.35 -5.96 -2.65
N TYR A 111 0.36 -6.57 -1.69
CA TYR A 111 1.12 -7.80 -1.96
C TYR A 111 0.23 -8.92 -2.51
N TYR A 112 -0.93 -9.18 -1.89
CA TYR A 112 -1.82 -10.24 -2.34
C TYR A 112 -2.52 -9.90 -3.67
N ALA A 113 -2.75 -8.62 -3.94
CA ALA A 113 -3.19 -8.15 -5.25
C ALA A 113 -2.15 -8.43 -6.34
N LEU A 114 -0.87 -8.22 -6.06
CA LEU A 114 0.21 -8.59 -6.99
C LEU A 114 0.28 -10.10 -7.17
N GLU A 115 0.30 -10.87 -6.09
CA GLU A 115 0.39 -12.34 -6.11
C GLU A 115 -0.75 -12.96 -6.95
N SER A 116 -1.97 -12.44 -6.82
CA SER A 116 -3.15 -12.91 -7.55
C SER A 116 -3.51 -12.06 -8.77
N TRP A 117 -2.62 -11.16 -9.23
CA TRP A 117 -2.93 -10.28 -10.35
C TRP A 117 -3.25 -11.09 -11.62
N ALA A 118 -4.47 -10.88 -12.12
CA ALA A 118 -4.99 -11.43 -13.36
C ALA A 118 -5.60 -10.32 -14.24
N GLY A 119 -5.32 -9.06 -13.92
CA GLY A 119 -5.88 -7.91 -14.61
C GLY A 119 -5.28 -7.71 -15.99
N GLN A 120 -6.08 -7.18 -16.91
CA GLN A 120 -5.65 -6.85 -18.28
C GLN A 120 -4.85 -5.55 -18.37
N ARG A 121 -4.74 -4.80 -17.27
CA ARG A 121 -4.01 -3.54 -17.18
C ARG A 121 -2.55 -3.79 -16.83
N ASN A 122 -1.67 -2.92 -17.32
CA ASN A 122 -0.29 -2.92 -16.90
C ASN A 122 -0.20 -2.53 -15.42
N LEU A 123 0.65 -3.21 -14.66
CA LEU A 123 0.97 -2.77 -13.30
C LEU A 123 2.20 -1.88 -13.34
N GLY A 124 2.07 -0.64 -12.90
CA GLY A 124 3.16 0.33 -12.82
C GLY A 124 3.98 0.12 -11.55
N ASP A 125 4.27 1.23 -10.86
CA ASP A 125 4.99 1.20 -9.60
C ASP A 125 4.10 0.74 -8.44
N VAL A 126 4.71 0.10 -7.45
CA VAL A 126 4.09 -0.25 -6.17
C VAL A 126 4.91 0.34 -5.04
N ILE A 127 4.31 1.25 -4.29
CA ILE A 127 4.98 1.95 -3.20
C ILE A 127 4.33 1.53 -1.89
N LEU A 128 5.13 0.91 -1.02
CA LEU A 128 4.72 0.46 0.31
C LEU A 128 5.24 1.44 1.36
N LEU A 129 4.33 2.09 2.06
CA LEU A 129 4.62 3.04 3.14
C LEU A 129 4.44 2.35 4.48
N GLY A 130 5.54 2.06 5.20
CA GLY A 130 5.45 1.43 6.53
C GLY A 130 4.68 0.10 6.51
N GLY A 131 4.91 -0.76 5.51
CA GLY A 131 4.08 -1.94 5.25
C GLY A 131 4.02 -3.00 6.37
N ALA A 132 2.80 -3.37 6.77
CA ALA A 132 2.52 -4.39 7.80
C ALA A 132 2.44 -5.81 7.22
N ILE A 133 3.49 -6.24 6.50
CA ILE A 133 3.59 -7.56 5.87
C ILE A 133 5.00 -8.13 6.00
N LYS A 134 5.11 -9.47 6.09
CA LYS A 134 6.39 -10.18 6.27
C LYS A 134 7.38 -9.85 5.16
N ARG A 135 8.61 -9.53 5.53
CA ARG A 135 9.68 -9.17 4.59
C ARG A 135 10.57 -10.34 4.11
N ASP A 136 10.30 -11.55 4.60
CA ASP A 136 11.17 -12.73 4.46
C ASP A 136 10.64 -13.75 3.43
N LYS A 137 11.34 -14.89 3.33
CA LYS A 137 11.05 -16.00 2.39
C LYS A 137 9.67 -16.64 2.51
N SER A 138 8.87 -16.27 3.52
CA SER A 138 7.45 -16.68 3.57
C SER A 138 6.56 -15.89 2.58
N LYS A 139 7.16 -14.97 1.83
CA LYS A 139 6.58 -14.20 0.73
C LYS A 139 7.53 -14.29 -0.46
N ASN A 140 6.97 -14.37 -1.67
CA ASN A 140 7.73 -14.40 -2.92
C ASN A 140 7.73 -12.99 -3.51
N TRP A 141 8.60 -12.13 -2.98
CA TRP A 141 8.66 -10.73 -3.35
C TRP A 141 9.21 -10.56 -4.77
N GLY A 142 10.10 -11.45 -5.22
CA GLY A 142 10.60 -11.47 -6.59
C GLY A 142 9.47 -11.74 -7.58
N TYR A 143 8.61 -12.73 -7.31
CA TYR A 143 7.43 -12.99 -8.14
C TYR A 143 6.42 -11.82 -8.12
N ALA A 144 6.21 -11.19 -6.97
CA ALA A 144 5.34 -10.02 -6.89
C ALA A 144 5.91 -8.85 -7.71
N ALA A 145 7.22 -8.60 -7.63
CA ALA A 145 7.91 -7.54 -8.35
C ALA A 145 8.05 -7.84 -9.85
N SER A 146 8.16 -9.10 -10.26
CA SER A 146 8.29 -9.49 -11.67
C SER A 146 7.04 -9.22 -12.50
N LYS A 147 5.89 -8.97 -11.85
CA LYS A 147 4.64 -8.58 -12.50
C LYS A 147 4.55 -7.09 -12.82
N LEU A 148 5.48 -6.29 -12.31
CA LEU A 148 5.48 -4.84 -12.47
C LEU A 148 6.21 -4.46 -13.75
N ASN A 149 5.67 -3.48 -14.46
CA ASN A 149 6.38 -2.70 -15.48
C ASN A 149 7.28 -1.65 -14.83
N GLY A 150 6.97 -1.22 -13.61
CA GLY A 150 7.77 -0.33 -12.77
C GLY A 150 8.58 -1.05 -11.68
N HIS A 151 8.67 -0.41 -10.52
CA HIS A 151 9.40 -0.87 -9.33
C HIS A 151 8.49 -1.05 -8.12
N LEU A 152 8.92 -1.94 -7.22
CA LEU A 152 8.38 -2.11 -5.88
C LEU A 152 9.27 -1.34 -4.91
N PHE A 153 8.79 -0.20 -4.44
CA PHE A 153 9.45 0.62 -3.43
C PHE A 153 8.94 0.24 -2.04
N ASN A 154 9.84 -0.15 -1.14
CA ASN A 154 9.55 -0.37 0.26
C ASN A 154 10.17 0.76 1.10
N ILE A 155 9.31 1.70 1.53
CA ILE A 155 9.69 2.81 2.41
C ILE A 155 9.53 2.34 3.85
N HIS A 156 10.64 2.21 4.56
CA HIS A 156 10.68 1.59 5.88
C HIS A 156 11.28 2.49 6.95
N ASN A 157 10.78 2.37 8.18
CA ASN A 157 11.30 3.06 9.36
C ASN A 157 11.62 2.06 10.46
N LYS A 158 12.90 1.91 10.81
CA LYS A 158 13.35 0.95 11.84
C LYS A 158 12.86 1.32 13.25
N ARG A 159 12.56 2.61 13.46
CA ARG A 159 12.09 3.20 14.71
C ARG A 159 10.56 3.25 14.83
N ASP A 160 9.83 2.69 13.86
CA ASP A 160 8.36 2.68 13.86
C ASP A 160 7.81 1.87 15.06
N PRO A 161 7.17 2.54 16.04
CA PRO A 161 6.73 1.89 17.27
C PRO A 161 5.50 1.00 17.04
N MET A 162 4.60 1.36 16.12
CA MET A 162 3.39 0.59 15.84
C MET A 162 3.73 -0.74 15.21
N LEU A 163 4.65 -0.73 14.24
CA LEU A 163 5.12 -1.96 13.61
C LEU A 163 6.01 -2.80 14.54
N GLN A 164 6.65 -2.20 15.55
CA GLN A 164 7.36 -2.93 16.61
C GLN A 164 6.39 -3.71 17.50
N ILE A 165 5.27 -3.10 17.87
CA ILE A 165 4.23 -3.80 18.64
C ILE A 165 3.60 -4.91 17.78
N PHE A 166 3.27 -4.61 16.52
CA PHE A 166 2.77 -5.61 15.57
C PHE A 166 3.73 -6.81 15.46
N HIS A 167 5.03 -6.56 15.34
CA HIS A 167 6.06 -7.61 15.32
C HIS A 167 5.99 -8.50 16.57
N GLN A 168 5.84 -7.91 17.75
CA GLN A 168 5.76 -8.65 19.01
C GLN A 168 4.48 -9.48 19.11
N CYS A 169 3.32 -8.88 18.82
CA CYS A 169 2.02 -9.55 18.88
C CYS A 169 1.90 -10.72 17.91
N GLN A 170 2.62 -10.66 16.79
CA GLN A 170 2.60 -11.69 15.76
C GLN A 170 3.74 -12.71 15.92
N GLY A 171 4.29 -12.88 17.13
CA GLY A 171 5.31 -13.91 17.39
C GLY A 171 6.66 -13.63 16.73
N GLY A 172 7.09 -12.37 16.69
CA GLY A 172 8.40 -11.99 16.15
C GLY A 172 8.44 -11.82 14.63
N ILE A 173 7.28 -11.62 14.00
CA ILE A 173 7.20 -11.41 12.55
C ILE A 173 7.81 -10.06 12.18
N SER A 174 8.86 -10.05 11.36
CA SER A 174 9.51 -8.82 10.87
C SER A 174 8.75 -8.21 9.68
N PRO A 175 8.06 -7.07 9.85
CA PRO A 175 7.38 -6.40 8.75
C PRO A 175 8.36 -5.67 7.82
N CYS A 176 8.02 -5.53 6.54
CA CYS A 176 8.81 -4.78 5.56
C CYS A 176 8.84 -3.27 5.83
N GLY A 177 7.81 -2.74 6.50
CA GLY A 177 7.75 -1.34 6.93
C GLY A 177 8.77 -0.96 7.99
N ARG A 178 9.50 -1.92 8.58
CA ARG A 178 10.56 -1.63 9.56
C ARG A 178 11.97 -1.89 9.06
N LYS A 179 12.10 -2.79 8.10
CA LYS A 179 13.39 -3.28 7.62
C LYS A 179 13.25 -3.62 6.13
N PRO A 180 14.33 -3.54 5.35
CA PRO A 180 14.31 -3.82 3.91
C PRO A 180 13.59 -5.13 3.56
N ILE A 181 12.96 -5.28 2.40
CA ILE A 181 12.60 -6.61 1.88
C ILE A 181 13.88 -7.44 1.72
N LYS A 182 13.89 -8.70 2.18
CA LYS A 182 15.12 -9.54 2.16
C LYS A 182 15.50 -9.98 0.76
N GLU A 183 14.52 -10.26 -0.07
CA GLU A 183 14.71 -10.81 -1.40
C GLU A 183 15.31 -9.73 -2.31
N LYS A 184 16.38 -10.08 -3.02
CA LYS A 184 17.01 -9.20 -4.00
C LYS A 184 16.34 -9.40 -5.34
N HIS A 185 15.90 -8.33 -5.96
CA HIS A 185 15.33 -8.32 -7.30
C HIS A 185 15.58 -6.94 -7.91
N SER A 186 15.84 -6.86 -9.22
CA SER A 186 16.19 -5.59 -9.89
C SER A 186 15.10 -4.52 -9.77
N ARG A 187 13.85 -4.94 -9.67
CA ARG A 187 12.68 -4.07 -9.47
C ARG A 187 12.33 -3.79 -8.01
N ILE A 188 13.09 -4.27 -7.02
CA ILE A 188 12.80 -4.02 -5.59
C ILE A 188 13.78 -2.99 -5.04
N GLU A 189 13.24 -1.88 -4.56
CA GLU A 189 14.02 -0.80 -3.94
C GLU A 189 13.58 -0.60 -2.49
N ASN A 190 14.56 -0.45 -1.60
CA ASN A 190 14.30 -0.20 -0.18
C ASN A 190 14.79 1.20 0.17
N ILE A 191 13.89 2.04 0.67
CA ILE A 191 14.15 3.42 1.05
C ILE A 191 14.09 3.49 2.58
N ASP A 192 15.21 3.85 3.22
CA ASP A 192 15.26 4.06 4.66
C ASP A 192 14.72 5.45 5.00
N ALA A 193 13.57 5.49 5.68
CA ALA A 193 12.92 6.70 6.19
C ALA A 193 12.98 6.76 7.73
N SER A 194 14.03 6.19 8.33
CA SER A 194 14.17 6.14 9.80
C SER A 194 14.44 7.49 10.48
N ASP A 195 14.76 8.51 9.69
CA ASP A 195 14.84 9.91 10.06
C ASP A 195 13.47 10.56 10.33
N ILE A 196 12.36 9.94 9.88
CA ILE A 196 11.01 10.23 10.37
C ILE A 196 10.95 10.18 11.90
N GLY A 197 11.78 9.35 12.56
CA GLY A 197 11.78 9.17 14.01
C GLY A 197 10.76 8.14 14.48
N MET A 198 10.29 8.24 15.72
CA MET A 198 9.36 7.26 16.33
C MET A 198 7.90 7.52 15.93
N HIS A 199 7.61 7.51 14.63
CA HIS A 199 6.26 7.76 14.11
C HIS A 199 5.80 6.67 13.13
N HIS A 200 4.49 6.38 13.17
CA HIS A 200 3.75 5.61 12.17
C HIS A 200 2.68 6.53 11.55
N SER A 201 3.12 7.46 10.69
CA SER A 201 2.28 8.52 10.14
C SER A 201 2.33 8.52 8.62
N LEU A 202 1.18 8.35 7.97
CA LEU A 202 1.06 8.44 6.51
C LEU A 202 1.67 9.73 5.98
N ARG A 203 1.34 10.87 6.57
CA ARG A 203 1.83 12.20 6.14
C ARG A 203 3.36 12.26 6.12
N ARG A 204 4.03 11.67 7.12
CA ARG A 204 5.50 11.62 7.17
C ARG A 204 6.08 10.67 6.12
N TYR A 205 5.47 9.51 5.91
CA TYR A 205 5.90 8.59 4.86
C TYR A 205 5.72 9.15 3.45
N LEU A 206 4.71 9.99 3.22
CA LEU A 206 4.49 10.66 1.93
C LEU A 206 5.62 11.65 1.55
N GLU A 207 6.44 12.08 2.51
CA GLU A 207 7.62 12.92 2.25
C GLU A 207 8.74 12.14 1.52
N TYR A 208 8.66 10.80 1.47
CA TYR A 208 9.68 9.91 0.88
C TYR A 208 9.24 9.29 -0.45
N LEU A 209 8.12 9.74 -1.03
CA LEU A 209 7.66 9.22 -2.31
C LEU A 209 8.78 9.33 -3.37
N PRO A 210 9.04 8.27 -4.16
CA PRO A 210 9.96 8.37 -5.28
C PRO A 210 9.41 9.37 -6.31
N SER A 211 10.30 9.91 -7.14
CA SER A 211 9.88 10.74 -8.28
C SER A 211 9.20 9.88 -9.32
N PHE A 212 7.96 10.22 -9.68
CA PHE A 212 7.25 9.57 -10.78
C PHE A 212 7.72 10.18 -12.10
N THR A 213 8.62 9.50 -12.80
CA THR A 213 9.01 9.89 -14.16
C THR A 213 7.89 9.53 -15.14
N ARG A 214 7.70 10.37 -16.18
CA ARG A 214 6.76 10.11 -17.28
C ARG A 214 7.31 9.09 -18.26
#